data_AF-A0A8C7AR62-F1
#
_entry.id   AF-A0A8C7AR62-F1
#
_cell.length_a   1.000
_cell.length_b   1.000
_cell.length_c   1.000
_cell.angle_alpha   90.00
_cell.angle_beta   90.00
_cell.angle_gamma   90.00
#
_symmetry.space_group_name_H-M   'P 1'
#
loop_
_entity.id
_entity.type
_entity.pdbx_description
1 polymer ?
#
loop_
_entity_poly.entity_id
_entity_poly.type
_entity_poly.pdbx_seq_one_letter_code
_entity_poly.pdbx_strand_id
1 'polypeptide(L)'
;MLRGVLGKTFRLIGYTIQYGCIAHCAFEYVGGVLIYVPTGHVWLEGDNLQNSTDSRYYGPIPYGLIRGRIFFKIWPLSDFGFLRDSPNGHRFSDD
;
A
#
# COMPACT_ATOMS: atom_id res chain seq x y z
N MET A 1 -25.03 -30.12 -35.25
CA MET A 1 -24.99 -30.07 -33.77
C MET A 1 -23.67 -29.49 -33.21
N LEU A 2 -22.50 -29.85 -33.76
CA LEU A 2 -21.18 -29.37 -33.29
C LEU A 2 -20.98 -27.84 -33.27
N ARG A 3 -21.48 -27.10 -34.28
CA ARG A 3 -21.31 -25.63 -34.36
C ARG A 3 -21.97 -24.87 -33.20
N GLY A 4 -23.08 -25.37 -32.66
CA GLY A 4 -23.77 -24.77 -31.52
C GLY A 4 -23.13 -25.09 -30.17
N VAL A 5 -22.50 -26.27 -30.05
CA VAL A 5 -21.73 -26.65 -28.86
C VAL A 5 -20.45 -25.82 -28.77
N LEU A 6 -19.74 -25.65 -29.88
CA LEU A 6 -18.50 -24.88 -29.94
C LEU A 6 -18.72 -23.41 -29.54
N GLY A 7 -19.79 -22.78 -30.02
CA GLY A 7 -20.13 -21.39 -29.63
C GLY A 7 -20.52 -21.23 -28.16
N LYS A 8 -21.17 -22.25 -27.56
CA LYS A 8 -21.47 -22.27 -26.13
C LYS A 8 -20.20 -22.42 -25.30
N THR A 9 -19.27 -23.27 -25.73
CA THR A 9 -17.97 -23.45 -25.06
C THR A 9 -17.13 -22.18 -25.10
N PHE A 10 -17.01 -21.52 -26.25
CA PHE A 10 -16.29 -20.24 -26.35
C PHE A 10 -16.88 -19.14 -25.47
N ARG A 11 -18.22 -19.07 -25.40
CA ARG A 11 -18.91 -18.11 -24.53
C ARG A 11 -18.66 -18.43 -23.04
N LEU A 12 -18.66 -19.70 -22.65
CA LEU A 12 -18.38 -20.11 -21.28
C LEU A 12 -16.94 -19.79 -20.88
N ILE A 13 -15.97 -20.06 -21.75
CA ILE A 13 -14.55 -19.74 -21.54
C ILE A 13 -14.36 -18.23 -21.35
N GLY A 14 -14.98 -17.41 -22.22
CA GLY A 14 -14.92 -15.95 -22.10
C GLY A 14 -15.50 -15.45 -20.76
N TYR A 15 -16.64 -16.00 -20.33
CA TYR A 15 -17.22 -15.68 -19.02
C TYR A 15 -16.30 -16.07 -17.87
N THR A 16 -15.69 -17.26 -17.89
CA THR A 16 -14.77 -17.69 -16.84
C THR A 16 -13.55 -16.77 -16.74
N ILE A 17 -12.97 -16.36 -17.88
CA ILE A 17 -11.84 -15.42 -17.91
C ILE A 17 -12.26 -14.06 -17.33
N GLN A 18 -13.39 -13.53 -17.79
CA GLN A 18 -13.90 -12.23 -17.32
C GLN A 18 -14.17 -12.23 -15.80
N TYR A 19 -14.89 -13.23 -15.28
CA TYR A 19 -15.15 -13.33 -13.85
C TYR A 19 -13.89 -13.65 -13.04
N GLY A 20 -12.92 -14.38 -13.61
CA GLY A 20 -11.61 -14.59 -12.99
C GLY A 20 -10.81 -13.30 -12.83
N CYS A 21 -10.77 -12.44 -13.86
CA CYS A 21 -10.14 -11.12 -13.78
C CYS A 21 -10.84 -10.23 -12.74
N ILE A 22 -12.18 -10.19 -12.74
CA ILE A 22 -12.95 -9.41 -11.75
C ILE A 22 -12.67 -9.92 -10.33
N ALA A 23 -12.64 -11.24 -10.13
CA ALA A 23 -12.35 -11.83 -8.82
C ALA A 23 -10.92 -11.53 -8.35
N HIS A 24 -9.92 -11.59 -9.24
CA HIS A 24 -8.53 -11.21 -8.93
C HIS A 24 -8.45 -9.74 -8.48
N CYS A 25 -9.04 -8.83 -9.26
CA CYS A 25 -9.06 -7.41 -8.94
C CYS A 25 -9.83 -7.13 -7.63
N ALA A 26 -10.98 -7.78 -7.41
CA ALA A 26 -11.75 -7.61 -6.18
C ALA A 26 -11.01 -8.17 -4.96
N PHE A 27 -10.31 -9.29 -5.08
CA PHE A 27 -9.54 -9.87 -3.98
C PHE A 27 -8.32 -9.02 -3.62
N GLU A 28 -7.65 -8.44 -4.62
CA GLU A 28 -6.59 -7.45 -4.40
C GLU A 28 -7.13 -6.17 -3.73
N TYR A 29 -8.30 -5.70 -4.12
CA TYR A 29 -8.92 -4.49 -3.56
C TYR A 29 -9.47 -4.69 -2.14
N VAL A 30 -10.06 -5.87 -1.85
CA VAL A 30 -10.63 -6.22 -0.53
C VAL A 30 -9.55 -6.72 0.42
N GLY A 31 -8.43 -7.24 -0.10
CA GLY A 31 -7.29 -7.69 0.69
C GLY A 31 -6.52 -6.57 1.41
N GLY A 32 -6.79 -5.30 1.07
CA GLY A 32 -6.31 -4.15 1.83
C GLY A 32 -7.07 -4.01 3.14
N VAL A 33 -6.48 -4.43 4.25
CA VAL A 33 -7.01 -4.11 5.58
C VAL A 33 -7.01 -2.59 5.73
N LEU A 34 -8.18 -1.98 5.71
CA LEU A 34 -8.35 -0.55 5.99
C LEU A 34 -8.10 -0.34 7.50
N ILE A 35 -6.92 0.17 7.83
CA ILE A 35 -6.58 0.52 9.21
C ILE A 35 -6.96 1.97 9.49
N TYR A 36 -7.78 2.16 10.51
CA TYR A 36 -8.16 3.49 10.99
C TYR A 36 -7.08 4.07 11.92
N VAL A 37 -6.59 5.27 11.60
CA VAL A 37 -5.66 6.04 12.44
C VAL A 37 -6.45 7.14 13.15
N PRO A 38 -6.54 7.13 14.49
CA PRO A 38 -7.25 8.17 15.23
C PRO A 38 -6.64 9.56 15.01
N THR A 39 -7.46 10.60 15.16
CA THR A 39 -6.97 11.99 15.15
C THR A 39 -5.86 12.18 16.20
N GLY A 40 -4.80 12.91 15.83
CA GLY A 40 -3.64 13.13 16.69
C GLY A 40 -2.72 11.91 16.85
N HIS A 41 -2.94 10.84 16.08
CA HIS A 41 -2.03 9.70 15.99
C HIS A 41 -1.40 9.60 14.59
N VAL A 42 -0.32 8.83 14.50
CA VAL A 42 0.38 8.52 13.26
C VAL A 42 0.54 7.01 13.10
N TRP A 43 0.54 6.58 11.84
CA TRP A 43 0.93 5.23 11.45
C TRP A 43 2.36 5.28 10.92
N LEU A 44 3.25 4.52 11.55
CA LEU A 44 4.66 4.42 11.18
C LEU A 44 4.94 3.04 10.60
N GLU A 45 5.62 3.00 9.46
CA GLU A 45 6.15 1.77 8.87
C GLU A 45 7.62 1.95 8.54
N GLY A 46 8.40 0.90 8.82
CA GLY A 46 9.80 0.85 8.42
C GLY A 46 9.92 0.59 6.92
N ASP A 47 11.02 1.07 6.34
CA ASP A 47 11.42 0.78 4.96
C ASP A 47 11.73 -0.71 4.73
N ASN A 48 12.33 -1.37 5.72
CA ASN A 48 12.54 -2.81 5.72
C ASN A 48 11.34 -3.56 6.33
N LEU A 49 10.32 -3.77 5.49
CA LEU A 49 9.04 -4.38 5.90
C LEU A 49 9.18 -5.72 6.63
N GLN A 50 10.16 -6.54 6.30
CA GLN A 50 10.36 -7.87 6.91
C GLN A 50 11.07 -7.82 8.26
N ASN A 51 11.84 -6.77 8.51
CA ASN A 51 12.67 -6.63 9.69
C ASN A 51 12.43 -5.29 10.39
N SER A 52 11.15 -4.95 10.55
CA SER A 52 10.71 -3.76 11.25
C SER A 52 9.62 -4.15 12.25
N THR A 53 9.79 -3.73 13.51
CA THR A 53 8.70 -3.72 14.49
C THR A 53 8.10 -2.34 14.47
N ASP A 54 6.97 -2.19 13.80
CA ASP A 54 6.32 -0.90 13.57
C ASP A 54 4.80 -0.97 13.82
N SER A 55 4.04 0.02 13.33
CA SER A 55 2.61 0.14 13.64
C SER A 55 1.79 -1.07 13.20
N ARG A 56 2.30 -1.89 12.26
CA ARG A 56 1.69 -3.19 11.88
C ARG A 56 1.58 -4.16 13.07
N TYR A 57 2.43 -4.00 14.09
CA TYR A 57 2.44 -4.83 15.30
C TYR A 57 1.84 -4.13 16.52
N TYR A 58 2.18 -2.86 16.76
CA TYR A 58 1.75 -2.13 17.97
C TYR A 58 0.63 -1.11 17.73
N GLY A 59 0.19 -0.91 16.50
CA GLY A 59 -0.87 0.04 16.14
C GLY A 59 -0.39 1.49 15.99
N PRO A 60 -1.32 2.44 15.81
CA PRO A 60 -0.99 3.85 15.67
C PRO A 60 -0.49 4.44 16.99
N ILE A 61 0.41 5.43 16.93
CA ILE A 61 1.00 6.08 18.10
C ILE A 61 0.65 7.57 18.17
N PRO A 62 0.59 8.18 19.37
CA PRO A 62 0.32 9.61 19.50
C PRO A 62 1.38 10.47 18.80
N TYR A 63 0.95 11.48 18.04
CA TYR A 63 1.83 12.40 17.30
C TYR A 63 2.82 13.11 18.23
N GLY A 64 2.43 13.43 19.46
CA GLY A 64 3.28 14.10 20.46
C GLY A 64 4.51 13.30 20.91
N LEU A 65 4.63 12.02 20.53
CA LEU A 65 5.85 11.23 20.76
C LEU A 65 6.94 11.48 19.71
N ILE A 66 6.62 12.14 18.59
CA ILE A 66 7.58 12.47 17.54
C ILE A 66 8.53 13.55 18.04
N ARG A 67 9.84 13.25 18.03
CA ARG A 67 10.88 14.22 18.43
C ARG A 67 11.39 15.08 17.27
N GLY A 68 11.31 14.60 16.03
CA GLY A 68 11.78 15.32 14.86
C GLY A 68 11.70 14.49 13.57
N ARG A 69 11.88 15.17 12.44
CA ARG A 69 11.92 14.59 11.09
C ARG A 69 13.36 14.54 10.59
N ILE A 70 13.75 13.42 10.00
CA ILE A 70 15.05 13.31 9.32
C ILE A 70 14.93 14.03 7.98
N PHE A 71 15.80 15.00 7.72
CA PHE A 71 15.78 15.81 6.49
C PHE A 71 17.13 15.83 5.75
N PHE A 72 18.21 15.33 6.37
CA PHE A 72 19.55 15.39 5.81
C PHE A 72 20.34 14.12 6.10
N LYS A 73 21.07 13.63 5.10
CA LYS A 73 21.96 12.47 5.18
C LYS A 73 23.42 12.93 5.13
N ILE A 74 24.17 12.60 6.18
CA ILE A 74 25.59 12.97 6.33
C ILE A 74 26.52 11.86 5.79
N TRP A 75 26.07 10.61 5.77
CA TRP A 75 26.87 9.46 5.32
C TRP A 75 25.99 8.41 4.64
N PRO A 76 26.48 7.66 3.62
CA PRO A 76 27.82 7.71 3.02
C PRO A 76 28.08 9.00 2.23
N LEU A 77 29.35 9.40 2.10
CA LEU A 77 29.72 10.63 1.36
C LEU A 77 29.24 10.60 -0.11
N SER A 78 29.09 9.41 -0.70
CA SER A 78 28.54 9.23 -2.05
C SER A 78 27.06 9.59 -2.16
N ASP A 79 26.34 9.69 -1.04
CA ASP A 79 24.91 10.00 -0.95
C ASP A 79 24.66 11.12 0.08
N PHE A 80 25.62 12.04 0.22
CA PHE A 80 25.51 13.20 1.10
C PHE A 80 24.52 14.22 0.55
N GLY A 81 23.55 14.65 1.36
CA GLY A 81 22.61 15.68 0.95
C GLY A 81 21.26 15.63 1.66
N PHE A 82 20.35 16.48 1.22
CA PHE A 82 18.98 16.50 1.70
C PHE A 82 18.24 15.23 1.29
N LEU A 83 17.45 14.68 2.22
CA LEU A 83 16.53 13.61 1.88
C LEU A 83 15.45 14.17 0.96
N ARG A 84 15.15 13.42 -0.11
CA ARG A 84 14.03 13.73 -0.99
C ARG A 84 12.75 13.74 -0.17
N ASP A 85 11.84 14.64 -0.52
CA ASP A 85 10.52 14.61 0.07
C ASP A 85 9.85 13.27 -0.19
N SER A 86 9.14 12.79 0.82
CA SER A 86 8.31 11.60 0.68
C SER A 86 7.35 11.84 -0.49
N PRO A 87 7.16 10.88 -1.41
CA PRO A 87 6.13 10.99 -2.45
C PRO A 87 4.73 11.26 -1.90
N ASN A 88 4.51 10.93 -0.62
CA ASN A 88 3.27 11.17 0.11
C ASN A 88 3.23 12.52 0.85
N GLY A 89 4.23 13.39 0.66
CA GLY A 89 4.38 14.66 1.38
C GLY A 89 3.19 15.61 1.20
N HIS A 90 2.47 15.52 0.08
CA HIS A 90 1.29 16.34 -0.21
C HIS A 90 0.08 16.04 0.69
N ARG A 91 0.10 14.95 1.49
CA ARG A 91 -1.01 14.61 2.40
C ARG A 91 -0.98 15.38 3.71
N PHE A 92 0.14 16.02 4.05
CA PHE A 92 0.30 16.81 5.25
C PHE A 92 0.48 18.27 4.81
N SER A 93 -0.63 18.95 4.52
CA SER A 93 -0.64 20.41 4.63
C SER A 93 -0.64 20.71 6.12
N ASP A 94 0.39 21.40 6.59
CA ASP A 94 0.49 21.91 7.96
C ASP A 94 -0.57 23.03 8.14
N ASP A 95 -1.84 22.64 8.31
CA ASP A 95 -2.93 23.51 8.78
C ASP A 95 -3.25 23.23 10.27
#